data_AF-A0A6N7L182-F1
#
_entry.id   AF-A0A6N7L182-F1
#
_cell.length_a   1.000
_cell.length_b   1.000
_cell.length_c   1.000
_cell.angle_alpha   90.00
_cell.angle_beta   90.00
_cell.angle_gamma   90.00
#
_symmetry.space_group_name_H-M   'P 1'
#
loop_
_entity.id
_entity.type
_entity.pdbx_description
1 polymer ?
#
loop_
_entity_poly.entity_id
_entity_poly.type
_entity_poly.pdbx_seq_one_letter_code
_entity_poly.pdbx_strand_id
1 'polypeptide(L)'
;MDESMHGAALIDRVIARVKQDGWPTADAPDITEPVPLAPETIDRLRLAGDRPLPPSLRRWLAFDSSWLSEIGWYDDEQAPVFEGRALGDTTEWMYGSDGVMVGMFADFEKLLPSPCLPLVGGSDSRRLLYLGRPDSTGEYPVLVTDIDDLPYVAVMYPGLDVYLADLADVIDLDFDTYTGLMSHPEYGSRMREHAENTELGPDGLEFQDLDWNEGA
;
A
#
# COMPACT_ATOMS: atom_id res chain seq x y z
N MET A 1 19.88 -8.41 7.00
CA MET A 1 18.95 -7.88 6.02
C MET A 1 19.54 -8.18 4.67
N ASP A 2 18.86 -9.04 3.90
CA ASP A 2 19.23 -9.35 2.54
C ASP A 2 18.73 -8.22 1.63
N GLU A 3 19.63 -7.42 1.06
CA GLU A 3 19.26 -6.27 0.22
C GLU A 3 18.39 -6.67 -0.99
N SER A 4 18.46 -7.93 -1.45
CA SER A 4 17.63 -8.43 -2.56
C SER A 4 16.18 -8.70 -2.18
N MET A 5 15.85 -8.60 -0.89
CA MET A 5 14.52 -8.79 -0.32
C MET A 5 13.84 -7.45 0.01
N HIS A 6 14.40 -6.31 -0.41
CA HIS A 6 13.83 -4.99 -0.13
C HIS A 6 13.96 -3.99 -1.29
N GLY A 7 13.10 -2.98 -1.26
CA GLY A 7 13.15 -1.78 -2.09
C GLY A 7 13.30 -2.08 -3.58
N ALA A 8 14.17 -1.31 -4.24
CA ALA A 8 14.39 -1.39 -5.68
C ALA A 8 14.87 -2.77 -6.16
N ALA A 9 15.71 -3.46 -5.37
CA ALA A 9 16.26 -4.76 -5.76
C ALA A 9 15.18 -5.87 -5.75
N LEU A 10 14.24 -5.80 -4.81
CA LEU A 10 13.08 -6.70 -4.83
C LEU A 10 12.17 -6.38 -6.03
N ILE A 11 11.93 -5.10 -6.31
CA ILE A 11 11.15 -4.68 -7.48
C ILE A 11 11.79 -5.12 -8.81
N ASP A 12 13.12 -5.18 -8.92
CA ASP A 12 13.77 -5.74 -10.11
C ASP A 12 13.33 -7.19 -10.40
N ARG A 13 13.13 -8.00 -9.35
CA ARG A 13 12.65 -9.37 -9.46
C ARG A 13 11.18 -9.42 -9.86
N VAL A 14 10.35 -8.53 -9.29
CA VAL A 14 8.93 -8.36 -9.68
C VAL A 14 8.83 -8.03 -11.16
N ILE A 15 9.57 -7.03 -11.62
CA ILE A 15 9.59 -6.61 -13.03
C ILE A 15 10.01 -7.78 -13.92
N ALA A 16 11.04 -8.54 -13.54
CA ALA A 16 11.46 -9.71 -14.31
C ALA A 16 10.34 -10.76 -14.42
N ARG A 17 9.66 -11.07 -13.31
CA ARG A 17 8.56 -12.04 -13.24
C ARG A 17 7.34 -11.61 -14.06
N VAL A 18 6.93 -10.35 -13.94
CA VAL A 18 5.78 -9.79 -14.67
C VAL A 18 6.08 -9.67 -16.17
N LYS A 19 7.30 -9.28 -16.55
CA LYS A 19 7.70 -9.27 -17.98
C LYS A 19 7.68 -10.66 -18.61
N GLN A 20 8.02 -11.68 -17.84
CA GLN A 20 8.18 -13.02 -18.36
C GLN A 20 6.83 -13.74 -18.48
N ASP A 21 6.02 -13.70 -17.42
CA ASP A 21 4.78 -14.51 -17.37
C ASP A 21 3.54 -13.72 -16.93
N GLY A 22 3.60 -12.39 -16.83
CA GLY A 22 2.50 -11.55 -16.35
C GLY A 22 2.25 -11.70 -14.84
N TRP A 23 1.18 -11.06 -14.36
CA TRP A 23 0.73 -11.24 -12.98
C TRP A 23 0.14 -12.64 -12.77
N PRO A 24 0.39 -13.30 -11.62
CA PRO A 24 -0.21 -14.60 -11.31
C PRO A 24 -1.67 -14.49 -10.83
N THR A 25 -2.16 -13.28 -10.57
CA THR A 25 -3.53 -12.98 -10.12
C THR A 25 -4.31 -12.18 -11.17
N ALA A 26 -5.64 -12.31 -11.14
CA ALA A 26 -6.55 -11.49 -11.94
C ALA A 26 -6.85 -10.11 -11.30
N ASP A 27 -6.35 -9.86 -10.09
CA ASP A 27 -6.56 -8.60 -9.39
C ASP A 27 -5.77 -7.44 -10.00
N ALA A 28 -4.61 -7.74 -10.58
CA ALA A 28 -3.71 -6.78 -11.19
C ALA A 28 -4.01 -6.59 -12.68
N PRO A 29 -4.08 -5.36 -13.19
CA PRO A 29 -4.20 -5.10 -14.62
C PRO A 29 -3.07 -5.72 -15.44
N ASP A 30 -3.42 -6.22 -16.63
CA ASP A 30 -2.46 -6.77 -17.58
C ASP A 30 -1.54 -5.68 -18.14
N ILE A 31 -0.23 -5.84 -17.96
CA ILE A 31 0.77 -4.94 -18.56
C ILE A 31 1.15 -5.46 -19.95
N THR A 32 0.39 -5.06 -20.96
CA THR A 32 0.65 -5.46 -22.36
C THR A 32 1.86 -4.76 -22.95
N GLU A 33 1.95 -3.43 -22.77
CA GLU A 33 3.10 -2.62 -23.19
C GLU A 33 3.43 -1.64 -22.04
N PRO A 34 4.58 -1.83 -21.36
CA PRO A 34 4.96 -0.96 -20.24
C PRO A 34 5.17 0.50 -20.68
N VAL A 35 4.72 1.44 -19.85
CA VAL A 35 4.89 2.89 -20.06
C VAL A 35 5.88 3.45 -19.03
N PRO A 36 7.20 3.40 -19.28
CA PRO A 36 8.18 3.90 -18.32
C PRO A 36 8.25 5.43 -18.30
N LEU A 37 8.43 6.00 -17.12
CA LEU A 37 8.73 7.42 -16.96
C LEU A 37 10.22 7.71 -17.14
N ALA A 38 10.51 8.87 -17.71
CA ALA A 38 11.88 9.37 -17.82
C ALA A 38 12.49 9.63 -16.41
N PRO A 39 13.79 9.39 -16.20
CA PRO A 39 14.45 9.63 -14.91
C PRO A 39 14.26 11.04 -14.37
N GLU A 40 14.33 12.06 -15.25
CA GLU A 40 14.16 13.47 -14.88
C GLU A 40 12.72 13.80 -14.45
N THR A 41 11.74 13.02 -14.93
CA THR A 41 10.37 13.11 -14.44
C THR A 41 10.30 12.51 -13.04
N ILE A 42 10.76 11.27 -12.86
CA ILE A 42 10.76 10.57 -11.56
C ILE A 42 11.44 11.39 -10.46
N ASP A 43 12.55 12.07 -10.76
CA ASP A 43 13.27 12.89 -9.79
C ASP A 43 12.49 14.12 -9.29
N ARG A 44 11.58 14.64 -10.11
CA ARG A 44 10.72 15.77 -9.77
C ARG A 44 9.40 15.36 -9.13
N LEU A 45 8.98 14.11 -9.30
CA LEU A 45 7.72 13.62 -8.73
C LEU A 45 7.74 13.69 -7.20
N ARG A 46 6.56 13.94 -6.66
CA ARG A 46 6.28 13.95 -5.23
C ARG A 46 4.92 13.29 -5.02
N LEU A 47 4.80 12.52 -3.95
CA LEU A 47 3.53 12.01 -3.49
C LEU A 47 2.73 13.12 -2.81
N ALA A 48 1.45 12.85 -2.56
CA ALA A 48 0.54 13.81 -1.92
C ALA A 48 1.16 14.45 -0.67
N GLY A 49 1.04 15.77 -0.55
CA GLY A 49 1.66 16.55 0.54
C GLY A 49 3.19 16.65 0.47
N ASP A 50 3.76 16.72 -0.75
CA ASP A 50 5.19 16.89 -1.02
C ASP A 50 6.09 15.76 -0.47
N ARG A 51 5.52 14.57 -0.34
CA ARG A 51 6.22 13.40 0.20
C ARG A 51 7.18 12.81 -0.84
N PRO A 52 8.35 12.28 -0.40
CA PRO A 52 9.25 11.59 -1.31
C PRO A 52 8.62 10.32 -1.86
N LEU A 53 9.00 9.93 -3.07
CA LEU A 53 8.64 8.60 -3.58
C LEU A 53 9.47 7.53 -2.85
N PRO A 54 8.87 6.42 -2.43
CA PRO A 54 9.62 5.30 -1.88
C PRO A 54 10.53 4.68 -2.96
N PRO A 55 11.66 4.06 -2.57
CA PRO A 55 12.59 3.43 -3.51
C PRO A 55 11.92 2.43 -4.45
N SER A 56 10.99 1.62 -3.95
CA SER A 56 10.17 0.67 -4.71
C SER A 56 9.39 1.34 -5.83
N LEU A 57 8.64 2.40 -5.52
CA LEU A 57 7.81 3.11 -6.50
C LEU A 57 8.66 3.81 -7.56
N ARG A 58 9.79 4.42 -7.17
CA ARG A 58 10.73 4.99 -8.15
C ARG A 58 11.20 3.94 -9.14
N ARG A 59 11.53 2.74 -8.65
CA ARG A 59 12.00 1.65 -9.50
C ARG A 59 10.89 1.12 -10.40
N TRP A 60 9.66 1.01 -9.87
CA TRP A 60 8.50 0.58 -10.64
C TRP A 60 8.14 1.56 -11.75
N LEU A 61 8.06 2.87 -11.46
CA LEU A 61 7.74 3.90 -12.45
C LEU A 61 8.77 4.00 -13.59
N ALA A 62 10.02 3.60 -13.34
CA ALA A 62 11.04 3.48 -14.39
C ALA A 62 10.81 2.27 -15.33
N PHE A 63 9.86 1.39 -14.99
CA PHE A 63 9.42 0.28 -15.81
C PHE A 63 8.02 0.51 -16.38
N ASP A 64 7.04 0.80 -15.52
CA ASP A 64 5.64 0.98 -15.92
C ASP A 64 4.93 2.00 -15.02
N SER A 65 4.07 2.81 -15.65
CA SER A 65 3.23 3.80 -14.99
C SER A 65 1.75 3.69 -15.37
N SER A 66 1.39 2.88 -16.37
CA SER A 66 0.01 2.83 -16.86
C SER A 66 -0.94 2.21 -15.84
N TRP A 67 -0.55 1.09 -15.21
CA TRP A 67 -1.46 0.36 -14.32
C TRP A 67 -1.85 1.16 -13.06
N LEU A 68 -0.98 2.06 -12.58
CA LEU A 68 -1.29 2.94 -11.44
C LEU A 68 -2.32 4.01 -11.82
N SER A 69 -2.32 4.44 -13.09
CA SER A 69 -3.36 5.34 -13.61
C SER A 69 -4.72 4.64 -13.63
N GLU A 70 -4.75 3.38 -14.09
CA GLU A 70 -5.99 2.59 -14.16
C GLU A 70 -6.67 2.38 -12.79
N ILE A 71 -5.87 2.32 -11.72
CA ILE A 71 -6.37 2.20 -10.34
C ILE A 71 -6.52 3.55 -9.63
N GLY A 72 -6.44 4.67 -10.38
CA GLY A 72 -6.83 5.99 -9.89
C GLY A 72 -5.80 6.71 -9.02
N TRP A 73 -4.50 6.41 -9.17
CA TRP A 73 -3.44 7.20 -8.53
C TRP A 73 -3.24 8.56 -9.20
N TYR A 74 -3.48 8.63 -10.52
CA TYR A 74 -3.36 9.82 -11.36
C TYR A 74 -4.06 9.60 -12.70
N ASP A 75 -4.40 10.69 -13.38
CA ASP A 75 -5.15 10.66 -14.65
C ASP A 75 -4.27 10.56 -15.91
N ASP A 76 -2.99 10.95 -15.83
CA ASP A 76 -2.05 10.99 -16.95
C ASP A 76 -0.77 10.23 -16.58
N GLU A 77 -0.56 9.07 -17.20
CA GLU A 77 0.60 8.23 -16.94
C GLU A 77 1.92 8.83 -17.43
N GLN A 78 1.91 9.81 -18.34
CA GLN A 78 3.12 10.49 -18.82
C GLN A 78 3.50 11.71 -17.96
N ALA A 79 2.53 12.26 -17.22
CA ALA A 79 2.71 13.40 -16.34
C ALA A 79 1.97 13.21 -14.99
N PRO A 80 2.31 12.17 -14.22
CA PRO A 80 1.53 11.79 -13.05
C PRO A 80 1.56 12.86 -11.95
N VAL A 81 0.38 13.15 -11.42
CA VAL A 81 0.18 13.98 -10.24
C VAL A 81 -0.55 13.13 -9.21
N PHE A 82 0.14 12.74 -8.14
CA PHE A 82 -0.42 11.85 -7.13
C PHE A 82 -1.38 12.61 -6.21
N GLU A 83 -2.67 12.33 -6.38
CA GLU A 83 -3.72 12.83 -5.49
C GLU A 83 -4.14 11.70 -4.54
N GLY A 84 -3.58 11.74 -3.33
CA GLY A 84 -4.02 10.87 -2.24
C GLY A 84 -5.36 11.34 -1.69
N ARG A 85 -6.13 10.41 -1.11
CA ARG A 85 -7.43 10.69 -0.48
C ARG A 85 -7.36 10.42 1.02
N ALA A 86 -8.30 10.95 1.80
CA ALA A 86 -8.42 10.54 3.20
C ALA A 86 -8.82 9.04 3.27
N LEU A 87 -8.62 8.39 4.42
CA LEU A 87 -8.88 6.95 4.55
C LEU A 87 -10.33 6.59 4.23
N GLY A 88 -11.31 7.35 4.76
CA GLY A 88 -12.72 7.16 4.47
C GLY A 88 -13.00 7.24 2.98
N ASP A 89 -12.58 8.33 2.33
CA ASP A 89 -12.74 8.54 0.89
C ASP A 89 -12.06 7.43 0.04
N THR A 90 -10.88 6.95 0.45
CA THR A 90 -10.22 5.81 -0.22
C THR A 90 -11.04 4.54 -0.09
N THR A 91 -11.57 4.24 1.10
CA THR A 91 -12.40 3.04 1.30
C THR A 91 -13.74 3.14 0.57
N GLU A 92 -14.38 4.30 0.52
CA GLU A 92 -15.58 4.52 -0.30
C GLU A 92 -15.32 4.27 -1.79
N TRP A 93 -14.15 4.70 -2.29
CA TRP A 93 -13.75 4.41 -3.67
C TRP A 93 -13.55 2.91 -3.91
N MET A 94 -12.94 2.18 -2.96
CA MET A 94 -12.63 0.75 -3.12
C MET A 94 -13.84 -0.18 -2.93
N TYR A 95 -14.72 0.13 -1.98
CA TYR A 95 -15.86 -0.72 -1.60
C TYR A 95 -17.21 -0.23 -2.16
N GLY A 96 -17.28 1.03 -2.60
CA GLY A 96 -18.52 1.71 -2.92
C GLY A 96 -19.12 2.46 -1.71
N SER A 97 -19.95 3.47 -2.00
CA SER A 97 -20.48 4.42 -1.01
C SER A 97 -21.69 3.93 -0.21
N ASP A 98 -22.27 2.78 -0.57
CA ASP A 98 -23.60 2.39 -0.09
C ASP A 98 -23.59 1.56 1.22
N GLY A 99 -22.40 1.20 1.71
CA GLY A 99 -22.22 0.36 2.89
C GLY A 99 -22.02 1.16 4.18
N VAL A 100 -22.85 0.89 5.20
CA VAL A 100 -22.72 1.49 6.55
C VAL A 100 -21.32 1.29 7.15
N MET A 101 -20.71 0.13 6.90
CA MET A 101 -19.38 -0.22 7.39
C MET A 101 -18.28 0.63 6.76
N VAL A 102 -18.47 1.05 5.51
CA VAL A 102 -17.45 1.82 4.77
C VAL A 102 -17.32 3.22 5.34
N GLY A 103 -18.44 3.87 5.67
CA GLY A 103 -18.43 5.21 6.27
C GLY A 103 -17.74 5.29 7.64
N MET A 104 -17.60 4.17 8.35
CA MET A 104 -16.93 4.10 9.66
C MET A 104 -15.40 4.23 9.56
N PHE A 105 -14.80 4.03 8.39
CA PHE A 105 -13.35 4.23 8.22
C PHE A 105 -12.92 5.68 8.37
N ALA A 106 -13.83 6.65 8.20
CA ALA A 106 -13.55 8.06 8.45
C ALA A 106 -13.14 8.33 9.91
N ASP A 107 -13.58 7.50 10.87
CA ASP A 107 -13.21 7.68 12.28
C ASP A 107 -11.77 7.29 12.59
N PHE A 108 -11.18 6.38 11.79
CA PHE A 108 -9.76 6.05 11.88
C PHE A 108 -8.87 7.22 11.46
N GLU A 109 -9.37 8.24 10.74
CA GLU A 109 -8.57 9.38 10.27
C GLU A 109 -8.03 10.25 11.40
N LYS A 110 -8.62 10.18 12.60
CA LYS A 110 -8.07 10.83 13.80
C LYS A 110 -6.69 10.25 14.15
N LEU A 111 -6.52 8.95 13.94
CA LEU A 111 -5.27 8.22 14.15
C LEU A 111 -4.40 8.23 12.88
N LEU A 112 -5.05 8.12 11.71
CA LEU A 112 -4.44 7.99 10.39
C LEU A 112 -4.76 9.20 9.49
N PRO A 113 -4.29 10.42 9.82
CA PRO A 113 -4.70 11.63 9.11
C PRO A 113 -4.01 11.83 7.75
N SER A 114 -3.05 10.98 7.40
CA SER A 114 -2.32 11.14 6.14
C SER A 114 -3.07 10.55 4.94
N PRO A 115 -2.81 11.04 3.72
CA PRO A 115 -3.47 10.52 2.53
C PRO A 115 -3.13 9.05 2.26
N CYS A 116 -4.05 8.37 1.57
CA CYS A 116 -3.97 7.01 1.13
C CYS A 116 -4.03 6.92 -0.40
N LEU A 117 -3.38 5.90 -0.96
CA LEU A 117 -3.49 5.53 -2.38
C LEU A 117 -4.02 4.09 -2.47
N PRO A 118 -5.10 3.82 -3.21
CA PRO A 118 -5.70 2.47 -3.29
C PRO A 118 -4.74 1.48 -3.98
N LEU A 119 -4.80 0.21 -3.61
CA LEU A 119 -4.07 -0.87 -4.28
C LEU A 119 -5.03 -1.95 -4.77
N VAL A 120 -4.54 -2.80 -5.67
CA VAL A 120 -5.34 -3.91 -6.21
C VAL A 120 -5.49 -5.05 -5.20
N GLY A 121 -6.48 -5.91 -5.46
CA GLY A 121 -6.66 -7.17 -4.73
C GLY A 121 -7.71 -7.14 -3.63
N GLY A 122 -8.27 -8.33 -3.41
CA GLY A 122 -9.29 -8.62 -2.41
C GLY A 122 -10.71 -8.16 -2.80
N SER A 123 -11.69 -8.53 -1.97
CA SER A 123 -13.10 -8.14 -2.11
C SER A 123 -13.55 -7.46 -0.83
N ASP A 124 -13.67 -8.24 0.24
CA ASP A 124 -14.14 -7.80 1.55
C ASP A 124 -12.99 -7.23 2.40
N SER A 125 -11.74 -7.59 2.06
CA SER A 125 -10.56 -6.82 2.43
C SER A 125 -9.92 -6.15 1.22
N ARG A 126 -9.40 -4.94 1.41
CA ARG A 126 -8.72 -4.13 0.39
C ARG A 126 -7.40 -3.61 0.93
N ARG A 127 -6.51 -3.22 0.03
CA ARG A 127 -5.18 -2.73 0.38
C ARG A 127 -5.02 -1.29 -0.07
N LEU A 128 -4.26 -0.52 0.69
CA LEU A 128 -3.89 0.85 0.34
C LEU A 128 -2.48 1.16 0.83
N LEU A 129 -1.80 2.05 0.13
CA LEU A 129 -0.54 2.63 0.59
C LEU A 129 -0.86 3.85 1.47
N TYR A 130 -0.51 3.80 2.75
CA TYR A 130 -0.73 4.91 3.68
C TYR A 130 0.48 5.85 3.69
N LEU A 131 0.28 7.10 3.31
CA LEU A 131 1.34 8.09 3.17
C LEU A 131 1.66 8.77 4.51
N GLY A 132 1.76 7.99 5.59
CA GLY A 132 2.16 8.47 6.91
C GLY A 132 3.66 8.76 6.98
N ARG A 133 4.34 8.16 7.96
CA ARG A 133 5.80 8.14 8.04
C ARG A 133 6.33 6.90 7.31
N PRO A 134 7.35 7.05 6.44
CA PRO A 134 8.04 5.89 5.91
C PRO A 134 8.86 5.22 7.01
N ASP A 135 9.21 3.95 6.83
CA ASP A 135 10.16 3.26 7.68
C ASP A 135 11.62 3.69 7.40
N SER A 136 12.54 3.07 8.14
CA SER A 136 13.98 3.24 7.99
C SER A 136 14.55 2.88 6.61
N THR A 137 13.79 2.19 5.76
CA THR A 137 14.15 1.89 4.37
C THR A 137 13.59 2.92 3.37
N GLY A 138 12.74 3.84 3.83
CA GLY A 138 12.07 4.83 3.00
C GLY A 138 10.78 4.34 2.36
N GLU A 139 10.26 3.19 2.79
CA GLU A 139 9.03 2.60 2.29
C GLU A 139 7.83 3.03 3.15
N TYR A 140 6.66 3.19 2.52
CA TYR A 140 5.40 3.48 3.22
C TYR A 140 4.64 2.18 3.47
N PRO A 141 3.93 2.04 4.60
CA PRO A 141 3.23 0.79 4.90
C PRO A 141 2.05 0.59 3.94
N VAL A 142 1.83 -0.67 3.58
CA VAL A 142 0.56 -1.09 2.97
C VAL A 142 -0.36 -1.52 4.10
N LEU A 143 -1.47 -0.81 4.23
CA LEU A 143 -2.52 -1.16 5.17
C LEU A 143 -3.53 -2.09 4.49
N VAL A 144 -4.08 -3.00 5.27
CA VAL A 144 -5.33 -3.70 4.94
C VAL A 144 -6.49 -2.95 5.60
N THR A 145 -7.60 -2.85 4.88
CA THR A 145 -8.92 -2.53 5.42
C THR A 145 -9.81 -3.76 5.24
N ASP A 146 -10.70 -4.03 6.18
CA ASP A 146 -11.61 -5.18 6.13
C ASP A 146 -13.02 -4.78 6.60
N ILE A 147 -14.06 -5.31 5.95
CA ILE A 147 -15.48 -5.04 6.23
C ILE A 147 -16.32 -6.27 6.58
N ASP A 148 -15.72 -7.47 6.73
CA ASP A 148 -16.47 -8.73 6.92
C ASP A 148 -17.29 -8.76 8.23
N ASP A 149 -16.80 -8.14 9.31
CA ASP A 149 -17.49 -8.08 10.61
C ASP A 149 -17.59 -6.65 11.17
N LEU A 150 -16.45 -6.07 11.58
CA LEU A 150 -16.30 -4.67 11.97
C LEU A 150 -15.20 -4.04 11.10
N PRO A 151 -15.26 -2.73 10.82
CA PRO A 151 -14.18 -2.07 10.10
C PRO A 151 -12.87 -2.29 10.85
N TYR A 152 -11.91 -2.88 10.16
CA TYR A 152 -10.61 -3.23 10.73
C TYR A 152 -9.51 -2.64 9.87
N VAL A 153 -8.46 -2.12 10.52
CA VAL A 153 -7.28 -1.55 9.86
C VAL A 153 -6.01 -2.11 10.50
N ALA A 154 -5.10 -2.60 9.66
CA ALA A 154 -3.80 -3.06 10.12
C ALA A 154 -2.69 -2.83 9.10
N VAL A 155 -1.45 -2.81 9.56
CA VAL A 155 -0.28 -2.90 8.68
C VAL A 155 -0.17 -4.35 8.19
N MET A 156 -0.31 -4.55 6.88
CA MET A 156 -0.21 -5.88 6.26
C MET A 156 1.16 -6.13 5.63
N TYR A 157 1.72 -5.10 4.97
CA TYR A 157 3.08 -5.17 4.42
C TYR A 157 3.91 -3.95 4.84
N PRO A 158 5.23 -4.11 4.99
CA PRO A 158 6.10 -3.03 5.40
C PRO A 158 6.45 -2.05 4.26
N GLY A 159 5.89 -2.23 3.07
CA GLY A 159 6.27 -1.46 1.91
C GLY A 159 5.59 -1.94 0.63
N LEU A 160 5.59 -1.06 -0.37
CA LEU A 160 5.11 -1.39 -1.71
C LEU A 160 6.01 -2.45 -2.37
N ASP A 161 7.30 -2.48 -2.03
CA ASP A 161 8.24 -3.54 -2.44
C ASP A 161 7.73 -4.95 -2.10
N VAL A 162 7.37 -5.16 -0.82
CA VAL A 162 6.95 -6.47 -0.34
C VAL A 162 5.56 -6.83 -0.85
N TYR A 163 4.63 -5.87 -0.88
CA TYR A 163 3.29 -6.08 -1.44
C TYR A 163 3.35 -6.50 -2.91
N LEU A 164 4.12 -5.80 -3.76
CA LEU A 164 4.22 -6.15 -5.18
C LEU A 164 4.94 -7.48 -5.41
N ALA A 165 5.89 -7.83 -4.54
CA ALA A 165 6.59 -9.11 -4.62
C ALA A 165 5.70 -10.29 -4.25
N ASP A 166 4.84 -10.12 -3.24
CA ASP A 166 3.83 -11.10 -2.87
C ASP A 166 2.77 -11.24 -3.98
N LEU A 167 2.25 -10.11 -4.48
CA LEU A 167 1.29 -10.05 -5.59
C LEU A 167 1.83 -10.72 -6.87
N ALA A 168 3.14 -10.66 -7.10
CA ALA A 168 3.81 -11.28 -8.25
C ALA A 168 4.32 -12.71 -7.99
N ASP A 169 4.10 -13.28 -6.80
CA ASP A 169 4.58 -14.61 -6.41
C ASP A 169 6.12 -14.75 -6.56
N VAL A 170 6.84 -13.68 -6.19
CA VAL A 170 8.32 -13.61 -6.20
C VAL A 170 8.93 -14.00 -4.86
N ILE A 171 8.14 -13.83 -3.80
CA ILE A 171 8.45 -14.23 -2.43
C ILE A 171 7.31 -15.11 -1.94
N ASP A 172 7.66 -16.12 -1.16
CA ASP A 172 6.71 -17.04 -0.56
C ASP A 172 6.38 -16.54 0.85
N LEU A 173 5.22 -15.91 1.00
CA LEU A 173 4.71 -15.41 2.28
C LEU A 173 3.50 -16.24 2.70
N ASP A 174 3.60 -16.84 3.88
CA ASP A 174 2.49 -17.53 4.51
C ASP A 174 1.82 -16.58 5.52
N PHE A 175 0.51 -16.38 5.35
CA PHE A 175 -0.27 -15.48 6.18
C PHE A 175 -1.28 -16.29 7.01
N ASP A 176 -0.96 -16.49 8.29
CA ASP A 176 -1.94 -16.98 9.27
C ASP A 176 -3.01 -15.90 9.56
N THR A 177 -2.62 -14.63 9.50
CA THR A 177 -3.47 -13.43 9.69
C THR A 177 -2.93 -12.29 8.82
N TYR A 178 -3.70 -11.19 8.70
CA TYR A 178 -3.22 -9.98 8.01
C TYR A 178 -1.93 -9.39 8.60
N THR A 179 -1.67 -9.61 9.89
CA THR A 179 -0.47 -9.13 10.58
C THR A 179 0.63 -10.19 10.67
N GLY A 180 0.52 -11.30 9.92
CA GLY A 180 1.43 -12.46 10.00
C GLY A 180 2.92 -12.11 9.79
N LEU A 181 3.23 -11.01 9.10
CA LEU A 181 4.61 -10.55 8.91
C LEU A 181 5.26 -9.93 10.15
N MET A 182 4.52 -9.67 11.23
CA MET A 182 5.05 -9.06 12.46
C MET A 182 6.18 -9.89 13.09
N SER A 183 6.12 -11.21 12.99
CA SER A 183 7.17 -12.13 13.44
C SER A 183 8.10 -12.62 12.33
N HIS A 184 7.91 -12.17 11.09
CA HIS A 184 8.72 -12.62 9.97
C HIS A 184 10.20 -12.24 10.19
N PRO A 185 11.16 -13.17 10.02
CA PRO A 185 12.57 -12.92 10.33
C PRO A 185 13.16 -11.76 9.51
N GLU A 186 12.71 -11.58 8.27
CA GLU A 186 13.20 -10.51 7.39
C GLU A 186 12.40 -9.20 7.53
N TYR A 187 11.08 -9.29 7.72
CA TYR A 187 10.18 -8.13 7.59
C TYR A 187 9.64 -7.61 8.92
N GLY A 188 9.67 -8.41 9.99
CA GLY A 188 9.06 -8.08 11.27
C GLY A 188 9.65 -6.85 11.96
N SER A 189 10.89 -6.46 11.62
CA SER A 189 11.47 -5.20 12.10
C SER A 189 10.78 -3.97 11.50
N ARG A 190 10.61 -3.95 10.17
CA ARG A 190 9.90 -2.89 9.43
C ARG A 190 8.41 -2.86 9.78
N MET A 191 7.79 -4.03 9.95
CA MET A 191 6.39 -4.13 10.37
C MET A 191 6.16 -3.48 11.75
N ARG A 192 7.04 -3.74 12.73
CA ARG A 192 6.97 -3.10 14.06
C ARG A 192 7.21 -1.59 13.99
N GLU A 193 8.17 -1.15 13.18
CA GLU A 193 8.40 0.28 12.96
C GLU A 193 7.14 0.96 12.41
N HIS A 194 6.45 0.32 11.46
CA HIS A 194 5.18 0.86 10.95
C HIS A 194 4.05 0.81 11.97
N ALA A 195 3.89 -0.27 12.72
CA ALA A 195 2.90 -0.35 13.79
C ALA A 195 3.07 0.75 14.85
N GLU A 196 4.32 1.11 15.17
CA GLU A 196 4.64 2.25 16.03
C GLU A 196 4.34 3.59 15.36
N ASN A 197 4.72 3.76 14.09
CA ASN A 197 4.51 4.99 13.32
C ASN A 197 3.04 5.30 13.03
N THR A 198 2.18 4.29 12.94
CA THR A 198 0.74 4.41 12.68
C THR A 198 -0.10 4.33 13.94
N GLU A 199 0.50 3.94 15.07
CA GLU A 199 -0.19 3.69 16.35
C GLU A 199 -1.29 2.61 16.27
N LEU A 200 -1.34 1.81 15.19
CA LEU A 200 -2.28 0.69 15.02
C LEU A 200 -1.91 -0.53 15.89
N GLY A 201 -0.71 -0.56 16.44
CA GLY A 201 -0.23 -1.72 17.20
C GLY A 201 0.04 -2.96 16.32
N PRO A 202 0.49 -4.06 16.94
CA PRO A 202 0.95 -5.26 16.22
C PRO A 202 -0.19 -6.08 15.59
N ASP A 203 -1.40 -5.94 16.13
CA ASP A 203 -2.58 -6.73 15.74
C ASP A 203 -3.58 -5.92 14.90
N GLY A 204 -3.28 -4.65 14.60
CA GLY A 204 -4.24 -3.72 14.03
C GLY A 204 -5.29 -3.27 15.04
N LEU A 205 -6.29 -2.53 14.54
CA LEU A 205 -7.41 -2.04 15.33
C LEU A 205 -8.72 -2.35 14.61
N GLU A 206 -9.66 -2.92 15.35
CA GLU A 206 -11.07 -2.89 14.98
C GLU A 206 -11.70 -1.55 15.39
N PHE A 207 -12.79 -1.17 14.73
CA PHE A 207 -13.50 0.07 15.01
C PHE A 207 -13.87 0.25 16.50
N GLN A 208 -14.16 -0.85 17.21
CA GLN A 208 -14.50 -0.83 18.64
C GLN A 208 -13.31 -0.48 19.55
N ASP A 209 -12.08 -0.68 19.07
CA ASP A 209 -10.85 -0.41 19.80
C ASP A 209 -10.39 1.04 19.62
N LEU A 210 -11.01 1.80 18.72
CA LEU A 210 -10.80 3.24 18.62
C LEU A 210 -11.23 3.89 19.94
N ASP A 211 -10.25 4.38 20.69
CA ASP A 211 -10.48 4.96 22.01
C ASP A 211 -11.24 6.29 21.84
N TRP A 212 -12.57 6.23 21.98
CA TRP A 212 -13.43 7.40 22.07
C TRP A 212 -13.22 8.05 23.43
N ASN A 213 -12.04 8.62 23.67
CA ASN A 213 -11.91 9.61 24.72
C ASN A 213 -12.72 10.84 24.29
N GLU A 214 -14.04 10.76 24.49
CA GLU A 214 -14.90 11.91 24.61
C GLU A 214 -14.30 12.75 25.73
N GLY A 215 -13.61 13.83 25.34
CA GLY A 215 -13.02 14.77 26.27
C GLY A 215 -14.07 15.22 27.28
N ALA A 216 -13.66 15.12 28.55
CA ALA A 216 -14.28 15.75 29.71
C ALA A 216 -14.52 17.26 29.53
#